data_AF-A0A529I0H4-F1
#
_entry.id   AF-A0A529I0H4-F1
#
_cell.length_a   1.000
_cell.length_b   1.000
_cell.length_c   1.000
_cell.angle_alpha   90.00
_cell.angle_beta   90.00
_cell.angle_gamma   90.00
#
_symmetry.space_group_name_H-M   'P 1'
#
loop_
_entity.id
_entity.type
_entity.pdbx_description
1 polymer ?
#
loop_
_entity_poly.entity_id
_entity_poly.type
_entity_poly.pdbx_seq_one_letter_code
_entity_poly.pdbx_strand_id
1 'polypeptide(L)'
;VMAFVAETVTGTTNGTTPPVSGYFKRIREICDKYGILLVLDEVFCGLGRTGTLHACEQDGVAPDFLTFAKGVAAGYQPIGATMVNQRVYDAIVSGSGTFKGGYTYSGHATACAAAIAVQKFLRAPGFLDRVKATGSVLAQRLQDRFAQHPHVGDIRGRGMLMTLELVKDRSTKAPFAASHDLSSRIYQNAQVRGLITHALSGTIDGYVGDHVVICPPLIANSEHIETIVGLLGEAIDAALAEVHEKAA
;
A
#
# COMPACT_ATOMS: atom_id res chain seq x y z
N VAL A 1 -9.42 -8.89 -25.44
CA VAL A 1 -8.98 -8.61 -24.05
C VAL A 1 -10.24 -8.37 -23.23
N MET A 2 -10.42 -9.05 -22.09
CA MET A 2 -11.65 -8.91 -21.28
C MET A 2 -11.55 -7.81 -20.23
N ALA A 3 -10.42 -7.75 -19.52
CA ALA A 3 -10.20 -6.81 -18.43
C ALA A 3 -8.74 -6.34 -18.38
N PHE A 4 -8.54 -5.14 -17.85
CA PHE A 4 -7.29 -4.62 -17.35
C PHE A 4 -7.37 -4.63 -15.82
N VAL A 5 -6.41 -5.29 -15.17
CA VAL A 5 -6.38 -5.44 -13.70
C VAL A 5 -5.11 -4.77 -13.18
N ALA A 6 -5.26 -3.89 -12.20
CA ALA A 6 -4.12 -3.24 -11.56
C ALA A 6 -4.43 -2.90 -10.10
N GLU A 7 -3.41 -2.91 -9.26
CA GLU A 7 -3.47 -2.28 -7.94
C GLU A 7 -3.49 -0.76 -8.10
N THR A 8 -4.37 -0.04 -7.39
CA THR A 8 -4.40 1.44 -7.47
C THR A 8 -3.13 2.07 -6.92
N VAL A 9 -2.54 1.47 -5.88
CA VAL A 9 -1.18 1.70 -5.42
C VAL A 9 -0.61 0.32 -5.18
N THR A 10 0.56 0.03 -5.75
CA THR A 10 1.08 -1.35 -5.79
C THR A 10 1.28 -1.93 -4.39
N GLY A 11 1.38 -3.25 -4.31
CA GLY A 11 1.61 -3.97 -3.08
C GLY A 11 3.01 -3.74 -2.50
N THR A 12 3.32 -4.55 -1.49
CA THR A 12 4.61 -4.48 -0.81
C THR A 12 5.76 -4.92 -1.71
N THR A 13 5.55 -5.80 -2.69
CA THR A 13 6.61 -6.30 -3.59
C THR A 13 7.27 -5.18 -4.39
N ASN A 14 6.49 -4.23 -4.90
CA ASN A 14 6.98 -3.07 -5.66
C ASN A 14 7.08 -1.81 -4.79
N GLY A 15 7.17 -1.96 -3.46
CA GLY A 15 7.38 -0.84 -2.54
C GLY A 15 6.30 0.24 -2.60
N THR A 16 5.02 -0.13 -2.64
CA THR A 16 3.88 0.80 -2.52
C THR A 16 3.87 1.97 -3.50
N THR A 17 4.34 1.72 -4.71
CA THR A 17 4.50 2.73 -5.74
C THR A 17 3.14 3.24 -6.22
N PRO A 18 2.85 4.56 -6.06
CA PRO A 18 1.65 5.15 -6.63
C PRO A 18 1.81 5.32 -8.15
N PRO A 19 0.70 5.34 -8.90
CA PRO A 19 0.73 5.63 -10.31
C PRO A 19 1.21 7.07 -10.53
N VAL A 20 1.90 7.30 -11.64
CA VAL A 20 2.19 8.66 -12.10
C VAL A 20 0.89 9.39 -12.42
N SER A 21 0.90 10.72 -12.27
CA SER A 21 -0.28 11.54 -12.52
C SER A 21 -0.86 11.29 -13.91
N GLY A 22 -2.17 11.08 -13.99
CA GLY A 22 -2.89 10.82 -15.23
C GLY A 22 -2.85 9.37 -15.75
N TYR A 23 -2.04 8.48 -15.15
CA TYR A 23 -1.95 7.08 -15.58
C TYR A 23 -3.31 6.38 -15.60
N PHE A 24 -4.05 6.38 -14.48
CA PHE A 24 -5.33 5.69 -14.44
C PHE A 24 -6.42 6.36 -15.26
N LYS A 25 -6.36 7.69 -15.44
CA LYS A 25 -7.26 8.38 -16.38
C LYS A 25 -7.04 7.87 -17.80
N ARG A 26 -5.77 7.74 -18.21
CA ARG A 26 -5.42 7.20 -19.51
C ARG A 26 -5.83 5.73 -19.67
N ILE A 27 -5.62 4.91 -18.64
CA ILE A 27 -6.08 3.51 -18.63
C ILE A 27 -7.60 3.43 -18.77
N ARG A 28 -8.35 4.28 -18.06
CA ARG A 28 -9.81 4.34 -18.15
C ARG A 28 -10.28 4.66 -19.57
N GLU A 29 -9.70 5.68 -20.20
CA GLU A 29 -10.00 6.04 -21.60
C GLU A 29 -9.74 4.89 -22.58
N ILE A 30 -8.63 4.17 -22.40
CA ILE A 30 -8.30 2.99 -23.21
C ILE A 30 -9.33 1.89 -22.99
N CYS A 31 -9.68 1.61 -21.73
CA CYS A 31 -10.66 0.59 -21.39
C CYS A 31 -12.03 0.91 -22.02
N ASP A 32 -12.45 2.17 -21.97
CA ASP A 32 -13.71 2.62 -22.57
C ASP A 32 -13.69 2.51 -24.09
N LYS A 33 -12.60 2.94 -24.74
CA LYS A 33 -12.44 2.87 -26.19
C LYS A 33 -12.53 1.44 -26.74
N TYR A 34 -11.97 0.47 -26.02
CA TYR A 34 -11.86 -0.92 -26.49
C TYR A 34 -12.88 -1.87 -25.83
N GLY A 35 -13.79 -1.36 -25.00
CA GLY A 35 -14.78 -2.18 -24.30
C GLY A 35 -14.15 -3.15 -23.28
N ILE A 36 -12.99 -2.81 -22.74
CA ILE A 36 -12.27 -3.59 -21.73
C ILE A 36 -12.77 -3.18 -20.34
N LEU A 37 -12.94 -4.13 -19.44
CA LEU A 37 -13.32 -3.85 -18.05
C LEU A 37 -12.10 -3.37 -17.26
N LEU A 38 -12.24 -2.30 -16.48
CA LEU A 38 -11.22 -1.86 -15.53
C LEU A 38 -11.48 -2.49 -14.16
N VAL A 39 -10.52 -3.25 -13.66
CA VAL A 39 -10.52 -3.81 -12.31
C VAL A 39 -9.42 -3.12 -11.51
N LEU A 40 -9.79 -2.45 -10.44
CA LEU A 40 -8.83 -1.88 -9.50
C LEU A 40 -8.79 -2.71 -8.21
N ASP A 41 -7.60 -3.21 -7.90
CA ASP A 41 -7.31 -3.91 -6.66
C ASP A 41 -6.91 -2.90 -5.58
N GLU A 42 -7.77 -2.77 -4.57
CA GLU A 42 -7.56 -1.94 -3.40
C GLU A 42 -7.50 -2.75 -2.11
N VAL A 43 -7.15 -4.04 -2.22
CA VAL A 43 -7.01 -4.93 -1.05
C VAL A 43 -6.02 -4.36 -0.05
N PHE A 44 -4.94 -3.72 -0.49
CA PHE A 44 -3.94 -3.11 0.40
C PHE A 44 -4.09 -1.59 0.56
N CYS A 45 -4.32 -0.86 -0.53
CA CYS A 45 -4.27 0.60 -0.56
C CYS A 45 -5.61 1.31 -0.29
N GLY A 46 -6.72 0.56 -0.27
CA GLY A 46 -8.04 1.11 0.00
C GLY A 46 -8.35 1.32 1.47
N LEU A 47 -9.60 1.69 1.72
CA LEU A 47 -10.24 1.81 3.02
C LEU A 47 -9.50 2.73 3.99
N GLY A 48 -9.16 3.94 3.53
CA GLY A 48 -8.50 4.97 4.33
C GLY A 48 -6.98 4.89 4.35
N ARG A 49 -6.37 3.79 3.89
CA ARG A 49 -4.92 3.59 3.91
C ARG A 49 -4.15 4.71 3.22
N THR A 50 -4.62 5.17 2.08
CA THR A 50 -4.02 6.27 1.30
C THR A 50 -4.59 7.65 1.64
N GLY A 51 -5.49 7.74 2.62
CA GLY A 51 -6.13 8.98 3.07
C GLY A 51 -7.55 9.21 2.53
N THR A 52 -7.93 8.57 1.42
CA THR A 52 -9.32 8.52 0.93
C THR A 52 -9.96 7.18 1.24
N LEU A 53 -11.29 7.08 1.14
CA LEU A 53 -11.94 5.80 1.38
C LEU A 53 -11.52 4.77 0.34
N HIS A 54 -11.54 5.13 -0.94
CA HIS A 54 -10.92 4.37 -2.02
C HIS A 54 -9.74 5.15 -2.59
N ALA A 55 -8.62 4.47 -2.89
CA ALA A 55 -7.43 5.11 -3.41
C ALA A 55 -7.68 5.76 -4.78
N CYS A 56 -8.55 5.15 -5.60
CA CYS A 56 -8.86 5.60 -6.96
C CYS A 56 -9.62 6.94 -7.00
N GLU A 57 -10.21 7.37 -5.88
CA GLU A 57 -10.80 8.70 -5.71
C GLU A 57 -9.76 9.80 -5.98
N GLN A 58 -8.50 9.57 -5.58
CA GLN A 58 -7.41 10.54 -5.74
C GLN A 58 -6.98 10.69 -7.20
N ASP A 59 -7.20 9.65 -8.01
CA ASP A 59 -6.91 9.67 -9.45
C ASP A 59 -8.11 10.13 -10.29
N GLY A 60 -9.28 10.31 -9.66
CA GLY A 60 -10.52 10.74 -10.31
C GLY A 60 -11.07 9.69 -11.29
N VAL A 61 -10.91 8.41 -10.97
CA VAL A 61 -11.32 7.28 -11.83
C VAL A 61 -12.24 6.33 -11.05
N ALA A 62 -13.31 5.89 -11.72
CA ALA A 62 -14.17 4.82 -11.24
C ALA A 62 -13.91 3.54 -12.06
N PRO A 63 -13.60 2.39 -11.41
CA PRO A 63 -13.44 1.12 -12.11
C PRO A 63 -14.78 0.45 -12.41
N ASP A 64 -14.74 -0.58 -13.24
CA ASP A 64 -15.88 -1.49 -13.44
C ASP A 64 -16.00 -2.48 -12.26
N PHE A 65 -14.87 -2.92 -11.71
CA PHE A 65 -14.79 -3.73 -10.50
C PHE A 65 -13.77 -3.12 -9.53
N LEU A 66 -14.12 -3.07 -8.23
CA LEU A 66 -13.19 -2.67 -7.17
C LEU A 66 -13.11 -3.79 -6.13
N THR A 67 -11.93 -4.39 -5.94
CA THR A 67 -11.72 -5.45 -4.96
C THR A 67 -11.11 -4.87 -3.69
N PHE A 68 -11.59 -5.33 -2.52
CA PHE A 68 -11.03 -4.93 -1.23
C PHE A 68 -11.18 -6.05 -0.19
N ALA A 69 -10.24 -6.12 0.74
CA ALA A 69 -10.27 -7.03 1.89
C ALA A 69 -9.53 -6.34 3.04
N LYS A 70 -8.63 -7.03 3.76
CA LYS A 70 -7.73 -6.50 4.81
C LYS A 70 -8.41 -5.47 5.74
N GLY A 71 -8.30 -4.18 5.40
CA GLY A 71 -8.88 -3.06 6.15
C GLY A 71 -10.40 -3.09 6.30
N VAL A 72 -11.12 -3.89 5.52
CA VAL A 72 -12.60 -3.99 5.55
C VAL A 72 -13.13 -4.34 6.94
N ALA A 73 -12.45 -5.26 7.62
CA ALA A 73 -12.72 -5.66 9.00
C ALA A 73 -11.47 -5.49 9.87
N ALA A 74 -10.49 -4.69 9.42
CA ALA A 74 -9.23 -4.41 10.14
C ALA A 74 -8.53 -5.66 10.73
N GLY A 75 -8.65 -6.81 10.06
CA GLY A 75 -8.08 -8.08 10.53
C GLY A 75 -8.88 -8.82 11.63
N TYR A 76 -9.97 -8.26 12.15
CA TYR A 76 -10.79 -8.90 13.19
C TYR A 76 -11.53 -10.16 12.70
N GLN A 77 -11.94 -10.17 11.43
CA GLN A 77 -12.54 -11.34 10.78
C GLN A 77 -12.09 -11.42 9.31
N PRO A 78 -11.89 -12.62 8.76
CA PRO A 78 -11.60 -12.80 7.34
C PRO A 78 -12.80 -12.39 6.49
N ILE A 79 -12.66 -11.31 5.72
CA ILE A 79 -13.66 -10.89 4.73
C ILE A 79 -12.98 -10.10 3.63
N GLY A 80 -13.47 -10.31 2.42
CA GLY A 80 -13.19 -9.52 1.24
C GLY A 80 -14.47 -9.33 0.45
N ALA A 81 -14.48 -8.35 -0.44
CA ALA A 81 -15.59 -8.05 -1.30
C ALA A 81 -15.12 -7.48 -2.64
N THR A 82 -15.96 -7.64 -3.63
CA THR A 82 -15.81 -7.03 -4.95
C THR A 82 -17.04 -6.18 -5.19
N MET A 83 -16.84 -4.87 -5.33
CA MET A 83 -17.87 -3.97 -5.83
C MET A 83 -17.88 -3.99 -7.35
N VAL A 84 -19.07 -3.80 -7.92
CA VAL A 84 -19.29 -3.68 -9.36
C VAL A 84 -20.07 -2.40 -9.64
N ASN A 85 -19.78 -1.75 -10.76
CA ASN A 85 -20.57 -0.60 -11.18
C ASN A 85 -21.93 -1.02 -11.78
N GLN A 86 -22.78 -0.04 -12.06
CA GLN A 86 -24.12 -0.26 -12.61
C GLN A 86 -24.10 -0.99 -13.95
N ARG A 87 -23.15 -0.65 -14.84
CA ARG A 87 -23.01 -1.29 -16.17
C ARG A 87 -22.81 -2.80 -16.05
N VAL A 88 -21.94 -3.24 -15.14
CA VAL A 88 -21.69 -4.67 -14.89
C VAL A 88 -22.91 -5.34 -14.28
N TYR A 89 -23.53 -4.70 -13.29
CA TYR A 89 -24.74 -5.20 -12.65
C TYR A 89 -25.88 -5.41 -13.68
N ASP A 90 -26.15 -4.40 -14.51
CA ASP A 90 -27.21 -4.45 -15.52
C ASP A 90 -26.98 -5.55 -16.56
N ALA A 91 -25.72 -5.80 -16.93
CA ALA A 91 -25.36 -6.87 -17.84
C ALA A 91 -25.68 -8.26 -17.26
N ILE A 92 -25.46 -8.45 -15.96
CA ILE A 92 -25.78 -9.72 -15.27
C ILE A 92 -27.30 -9.89 -15.16
N VAL A 93 -27.99 -8.85 -14.69
CA VAL A 93 -29.45 -8.89 -14.45
C VAL A 93 -30.22 -9.06 -15.76
N SER A 94 -29.84 -8.34 -16.82
CA SER A 94 -30.50 -8.41 -18.14
C SER A 94 -30.12 -9.67 -18.92
N GLY A 95 -29.00 -10.31 -18.57
CA GLY A 95 -28.54 -11.54 -19.18
C GLY A 95 -29.14 -12.78 -18.51
N SER A 96 -28.32 -13.49 -17.75
CA SER A 96 -28.74 -14.73 -17.08
C SER A 96 -29.60 -14.50 -15.83
N GLY A 97 -29.63 -13.27 -15.30
CA GLY A 97 -30.24 -12.94 -14.01
C GLY A 97 -29.62 -13.67 -12.81
N THR A 98 -28.56 -14.46 -13.04
CA THR A 98 -27.99 -15.39 -12.07
C THR A 98 -26.48 -15.35 -12.11
N PHE A 99 -25.88 -15.11 -10.95
CA PHE A 99 -24.43 -15.23 -10.76
C PHE A 99 -24.13 -16.63 -10.23
N LYS A 100 -23.72 -17.55 -11.13
CA LYS A 100 -23.33 -18.92 -10.76
C LYS A 100 -21.90 -18.91 -10.24
N GLY A 101 -21.75 -18.53 -8.97
CA GLY A 101 -20.47 -18.47 -8.28
C GLY A 101 -20.65 -18.00 -6.84
N GLY A 102 -19.91 -18.61 -5.92
CA GLY A 102 -19.98 -18.26 -4.51
C GLY A 102 -19.09 -19.17 -3.67
N TYR A 103 -18.71 -18.69 -2.51
CA TYR A 103 -17.98 -19.44 -1.50
C TYR A 103 -18.92 -19.81 -0.35
N THR A 104 -18.68 -20.93 0.33
CA THR A 104 -19.47 -21.36 1.51
C THR A 104 -19.66 -20.25 2.55
N TYR A 105 -18.65 -19.39 2.71
CA TYR A 105 -18.66 -18.27 3.65
C TYR A 105 -18.99 -16.91 3.01
N SER A 106 -19.53 -16.88 1.80
CA SER A 106 -20.01 -15.63 1.18
C SER A 106 -21.13 -15.04 2.04
N GLY A 107 -20.93 -13.81 2.52
CA GLY A 107 -21.89 -13.16 3.42
C GLY A 107 -21.87 -13.70 4.86
N HIS A 108 -20.77 -14.31 5.32
CA HIS A 108 -20.65 -14.82 6.69
C HIS A 108 -21.02 -13.74 7.73
N ALA A 109 -22.11 -13.96 8.47
CA ALA A 109 -22.73 -12.95 9.33
C ALA A 109 -21.75 -12.30 10.33
N THR A 110 -20.92 -13.08 11.03
CA THR A 110 -19.91 -12.56 11.97
C THR A 110 -18.85 -11.69 11.29
N ALA A 111 -18.41 -12.07 10.09
CA ALA A 111 -17.43 -11.31 9.33
C ALA A 111 -18.03 -10.00 8.82
N CYS A 112 -19.28 -10.04 8.37
CA CYS A 112 -20.05 -8.84 8.02
C CYS A 112 -20.26 -7.92 9.23
N ALA A 113 -20.56 -8.45 10.41
CA ALA A 113 -20.74 -7.65 11.63
C ALA A 113 -19.44 -6.92 12.02
N ALA A 114 -18.29 -7.61 11.99
CA ALA A 114 -16.98 -7.01 12.22
C ALA A 114 -16.66 -5.93 11.17
N ALA A 115 -16.92 -6.21 9.89
CA ALA A 115 -16.75 -5.23 8.83
C ALA A 115 -17.61 -3.98 9.05
N ILE A 116 -18.90 -4.13 9.37
CA ILE A 116 -19.80 -3.00 9.65
C ILE A 116 -19.27 -2.15 10.81
N ALA A 117 -18.79 -2.77 11.89
CA ALA A 117 -18.23 -2.04 13.03
C ALA A 117 -17.00 -1.21 12.64
N VAL A 118 -16.07 -1.82 11.89
CA VAL A 118 -14.86 -1.13 11.39
C VAL A 118 -15.21 -0.02 10.40
N GLN A 119 -16.12 -0.26 9.47
CA GLN A 119 -16.54 0.73 8.48
C GLN A 119 -17.28 1.91 9.11
N LYS A 120 -18.06 1.69 10.20
CA LYS A 120 -18.66 2.78 10.98
C LYS A 120 -17.60 3.67 11.62
N PHE A 121 -16.54 3.08 12.16
CA PHE A 121 -15.43 3.84 12.74
C PHE A 121 -14.64 4.60 11.67
N LEU A 122 -14.34 3.97 10.54
CA LEU A 122 -13.64 4.58 9.41
C LEU A 122 -14.40 5.78 8.83
N ARG A 123 -15.74 5.70 8.79
CA ARG A 123 -16.62 6.75 8.27
C ARG A 123 -17.11 7.74 9.34
N ALA A 124 -16.63 7.60 10.58
CA ALA A 124 -16.99 8.54 11.64
C ALA A 124 -16.49 9.95 11.26
N PRO A 125 -17.28 11.02 11.53
CA PRO A 125 -16.90 12.38 11.19
C PRO A 125 -15.49 12.73 11.68
N GLY A 126 -14.65 13.27 10.77
CA GLY A 126 -13.28 13.69 11.06
C GLY A 126 -12.25 12.56 11.18
N PHE A 127 -12.62 11.28 11.14
CA PHE A 127 -11.66 10.18 11.25
C PHE A 127 -10.67 10.17 10.07
N LEU A 128 -11.18 10.15 8.83
CA LEU A 128 -10.32 10.17 7.65
C LEU A 128 -9.51 11.46 7.50
N ASP A 129 -10.06 12.60 7.94
CA ASP A 129 -9.33 13.87 7.91
C ASP A 129 -8.13 13.83 8.86
N ARG A 130 -8.29 13.23 10.04
CA ARG A 130 -7.17 12.94 10.94
C ARG A 130 -6.16 11.98 10.30
N VAL A 131 -6.63 10.91 9.63
CA VAL A 131 -5.73 9.97 8.92
C VAL A 131 -4.90 10.71 7.85
N LYS A 132 -5.52 11.60 7.06
CA LYS A 132 -4.82 12.43 6.07
C LYS A 132 -3.79 13.36 6.74
N ALA A 133 -4.16 13.99 7.85
CA ALA A 133 -3.25 14.85 8.62
C ALA A 133 -2.04 14.07 9.14
N THR A 134 -2.27 12.91 9.80
CA THR A 134 -1.18 12.04 10.28
C THR A 134 -0.34 11.51 9.11
N GLY A 135 -0.94 11.13 7.98
CA GLY A 135 -0.21 10.70 6.79
C GLY A 135 0.72 11.80 6.24
N SER A 136 0.28 13.06 6.31
CA SER A 136 1.12 14.21 5.94
C SER A 136 2.30 14.39 6.90
N VAL A 137 2.08 14.17 8.20
CA VAL A 137 3.16 14.17 9.21
C VAL A 137 4.14 13.03 8.94
N LEU A 138 3.67 11.82 8.63
CA LEU A 138 4.52 10.69 8.25
C LEU A 138 5.38 11.01 7.03
N ALA A 139 4.77 11.51 5.95
CA ALA A 139 5.51 11.88 4.75
C ALA A 139 6.57 12.96 5.06
N GLN A 140 6.21 14.00 5.82
CA GLN A 140 7.15 15.06 6.20
C GLN A 140 8.31 14.51 7.03
N ARG A 141 8.06 13.66 8.02
CA ARG A 141 9.13 13.10 8.87
C ARG A 141 10.06 12.15 8.15
N LEU A 142 9.53 11.37 7.22
CA LEU A 142 10.37 10.56 6.34
C LEU A 142 11.26 11.46 5.47
N GLN A 143 10.72 12.54 4.92
CA GLN A 143 11.52 13.52 4.17
C GLN A 143 12.58 14.17 5.07
N ASP A 144 12.21 14.69 6.23
CA ASP A 144 13.13 15.34 7.18
C ASP A 144 14.31 14.41 7.53
N ARG A 145 14.04 13.13 7.80
CA ARG A 145 15.07 12.16 8.22
C ARG A 145 15.91 11.61 7.07
N PHE A 146 15.33 11.42 5.89
CA PHE A 146 15.92 10.58 4.84
C PHE A 146 16.15 11.29 3.51
N ALA A 147 15.60 12.48 3.27
CA ALA A 147 15.71 13.17 1.97
C ALA A 147 17.15 13.56 1.60
N GLN A 148 18.10 13.55 2.54
CA GLN A 148 19.53 13.77 2.25
C GLN A 148 20.41 12.55 2.53
N HIS A 149 19.81 11.40 2.85
CA HIS A 149 20.56 10.20 3.19
C HIS A 149 21.24 9.62 1.94
N PRO A 150 22.55 9.32 1.96
CA PRO A 150 23.30 8.86 0.78
C PRO A 150 22.87 7.50 0.21
N HIS A 151 22.10 6.74 0.98
CA HIS A 151 21.65 5.39 0.65
C HIS A 151 20.13 5.29 0.50
N VAL A 152 19.42 6.42 0.51
CA VAL A 152 17.98 6.46 0.22
C VAL A 152 17.77 6.93 -1.20
N GLY A 153 17.33 6.00 -2.04
CA GLY A 153 17.10 6.21 -3.47
C GLY A 153 15.81 6.97 -3.71
N ASP A 154 14.76 6.62 -2.98
CA ASP A 154 13.43 7.18 -3.16
C ASP A 154 12.59 7.08 -1.88
N ILE A 155 11.67 8.02 -1.72
CA ILE A 155 10.66 8.07 -0.64
C ILE A 155 9.31 8.26 -1.32
N ARG A 156 8.52 7.20 -1.40
CA ARG A 156 7.28 7.18 -2.19
C ARG A 156 6.12 6.58 -1.42
N GLY A 157 4.91 6.80 -1.94
CA GLY A 157 3.67 6.27 -1.37
C GLY A 157 2.57 7.32 -1.32
N ARG A 158 1.46 6.97 -0.65
CA ARG A 158 0.32 7.86 -0.42
C ARG A 158 -0.22 7.67 1.00
N GLY A 159 -0.47 8.78 1.70
CA GLY A 159 -1.08 8.77 3.03
C GLY A 159 -0.28 7.96 4.06
N MET A 160 -0.93 6.98 4.68
CA MET A 160 -0.33 6.09 5.68
C MET A 160 0.26 4.82 5.05
N LEU A 161 0.63 4.87 3.77
CA LEU A 161 1.27 3.80 3.02
C LEU A 161 2.49 4.37 2.29
N MET A 162 3.66 4.26 2.93
CA MET A 162 4.90 4.85 2.45
C MET A 162 5.99 3.79 2.31
N THR A 163 6.98 4.05 1.46
CA THR A 163 8.15 3.22 1.26
C THR A 163 9.41 4.07 1.22
N LEU A 164 10.46 3.57 1.87
CA LEU A 164 11.84 3.99 1.65
C LEU A 164 12.55 2.95 0.79
N GLU A 165 13.13 3.36 -0.32
CA GLU A 165 13.99 2.50 -1.15
C GLU A 165 15.46 2.77 -0.84
N LEU A 166 16.22 1.69 -0.68
CA LEU A 166 17.62 1.72 -0.30
C LEU A 166 18.49 1.36 -1.50
N VAL A 167 19.51 2.19 -1.73
CA VAL A 167 20.44 2.06 -2.85
C VAL A 167 21.88 2.26 -2.38
N LYS A 168 22.82 1.60 -3.05
CA LYS A 168 24.24 1.76 -2.78
C LYS A 168 24.70 3.18 -3.12
N ASP A 169 24.25 3.70 -4.26
CA ASP A 169 24.56 5.05 -4.72
C ASP A 169 23.28 5.80 -5.11
N ARG A 170 23.04 6.93 -4.43
CA ARG A 170 21.82 7.72 -4.62
C ARG A 170 21.71 8.42 -5.97
N SER A 171 22.85 8.77 -6.59
CA SER A 171 22.88 9.52 -7.84
C SER A 171 22.55 8.64 -9.04
N THR A 172 23.11 7.44 -9.05
CA THR A 172 22.94 6.43 -10.11
C THR A 172 21.77 5.48 -9.85
N LYS A 173 21.24 5.47 -8.62
CA LYS A 173 20.26 4.49 -8.13
C LYS A 173 20.76 3.05 -8.18
N ALA A 174 22.08 2.85 -8.19
CA ALA A 174 22.66 1.52 -8.17
C ALA A 174 22.23 0.77 -6.90
N PRO A 175 21.63 -0.43 -7.00
CA PRO A 175 21.19 -1.18 -5.82
C PRO A 175 22.39 -1.74 -5.04
N PHE A 176 22.15 -2.14 -3.79
CA PHE A 176 23.10 -3.01 -3.09
C PHE A 176 23.12 -4.39 -3.75
N ALA A 177 24.25 -5.10 -3.60
CA ALA A 177 24.32 -6.50 -4.04
C ALA A 177 23.40 -7.35 -3.14
N ALA A 178 22.66 -8.29 -3.74
CA ALA A 178 21.74 -9.16 -3.00
C ALA A 178 22.43 -9.95 -1.86
N SER A 179 23.74 -10.22 -2.00
CA SER A 179 24.56 -10.88 -0.97
C SER A 179 24.74 -10.08 0.33
N HIS A 180 24.42 -8.78 0.32
CA HIS A 180 24.41 -7.96 1.53
C HIS A 180 23.20 -8.24 2.42
N ASP A 181 22.10 -8.76 1.86
CA ASP A 181 20.85 -9.07 2.56
C ASP A 181 20.34 -7.88 3.40
N LEU A 182 20.39 -6.68 2.81
CA LEU A 182 20.22 -5.42 3.55
C LEU A 182 18.81 -5.30 4.14
N SER A 183 17.76 -5.61 3.39
CA SER A 183 16.37 -5.61 3.88
C SER A 183 16.18 -6.52 5.11
N SER A 184 16.74 -7.72 5.11
CA SER A 184 16.73 -8.64 6.27
C SER A 184 17.43 -8.04 7.49
N ARG A 185 18.61 -7.42 7.30
CA ARG A 185 19.33 -6.72 8.38
C ARG A 185 18.55 -5.56 8.94
N ILE A 186 17.90 -4.76 8.08
CA ILE A 186 17.04 -3.66 8.52
C ILE A 186 15.88 -4.20 9.35
N TYR A 187 15.23 -5.29 8.90
CA TYR A 187 14.15 -5.92 9.65
C TYR A 187 14.60 -6.38 11.05
N GLN A 188 15.74 -7.08 11.13
CA GLN A 188 16.29 -7.58 12.40
C GLN A 188 16.64 -6.41 13.34
N ASN A 189 17.33 -5.39 12.81
CA ASN A 189 17.69 -4.21 13.58
C ASN A 189 16.49 -3.38 14.06
N ALA A 190 15.43 -3.30 13.26
CA ALA A 190 14.18 -2.66 13.66
C ALA A 190 13.47 -3.49 14.75
N GLN A 191 13.42 -4.81 14.59
CA GLN A 191 12.74 -5.71 15.53
C GLN A 191 13.36 -5.65 16.93
N VAL A 192 14.69 -5.69 17.05
CA VAL A 192 15.36 -5.60 18.37
C VAL A 192 15.15 -4.25 19.06
N ARG A 193 14.82 -3.21 18.27
CA ARG A 193 14.46 -1.87 18.75
C ARG A 193 12.96 -1.69 19.01
N GLY A 194 12.17 -2.76 18.86
CA GLY A 194 10.73 -2.76 19.11
C GLY A 194 9.88 -2.25 17.93
N LEU A 195 10.46 -2.11 16.74
CA LEU A 195 9.74 -1.72 15.52
C LEU A 195 9.57 -2.91 14.57
N ILE A 196 8.33 -3.28 14.27
CA ILE A 196 8.02 -4.25 13.22
C ILE A 196 7.87 -3.50 11.90
N THR A 197 8.70 -3.85 10.92
CA THR A 197 8.67 -3.28 9.57
C THR A 197 8.40 -4.35 8.51
N HIS A 198 8.03 -3.90 7.30
CA HIS A 198 8.01 -4.74 6.11
C HIS A 198 9.21 -4.38 5.23
N ALA A 199 10.40 -4.80 5.65
CA ALA A 199 11.60 -4.72 4.81
C ALA A 199 11.64 -5.91 3.84
N LEU A 200 11.83 -5.63 2.55
CA LEU A 200 11.76 -6.61 1.47
C LEU A 200 12.88 -6.36 0.47
N SER A 201 13.24 -7.42 -0.26
CA SER A 201 14.18 -7.37 -1.38
C SER A 201 13.48 -7.66 -2.71
N GLY A 202 14.21 -7.46 -3.82
CA GLY A 202 13.76 -7.79 -5.16
C GLY A 202 12.86 -6.73 -5.80
N THR A 203 12.92 -5.48 -5.34
CA THR A 203 12.08 -4.38 -5.84
C THR A 203 12.18 -4.17 -7.35
N ILE A 204 13.36 -4.41 -7.94
CA ILE A 204 13.65 -4.07 -9.33
C ILE A 204 13.21 -5.19 -10.28
N ASP A 205 13.62 -6.42 -9.99
CA ASP A 205 13.47 -7.58 -10.90
C ASP A 205 13.09 -8.87 -10.17
N GLY A 206 12.74 -8.79 -8.89
CA GLY A 206 12.49 -9.94 -8.03
C GLY A 206 13.75 -10.55 -7.41
N TYR A 207 14.94 -10.03 -7.71
CA TYR A 207 16.21 -10.50 -7.16
C TYR A 207 17.02 -9.39 -6.45
N VAL A 208 17.13 -8.21 -7.05
CA VAL A 208 17.85 -7.05 -6.48
C VAL A 208 16.92 -5.87 -6.16
N GLY A 209 17.43 -4.99 -5.28
CA GLY A 209 16.69 -3.84 -4.73
C GLY A 209 16.21 -4.14 -3.32
N ASP A 210 16.33 -3.15 -2.43
CA ASP A 210 15.91 -3.24 -1.04
C ASP A 210 14.99 -2.07 -0.71
N HIS A 211 13.89 -2.35 -0.01
CA HIS A 211 12.97 -1.30 0.43
C HIS A 211 12.30 -1.65 1.75
N VAL A 212 11.81 -0.63 2.44
CA VAL A 212 11.04 -0.77 3.68
C VAL A 212 9.68 -0.13 3.50
N VAL A 213 8.62 -0.92 3.64
CA VAL A 213 7.23 -0.42 3.66
C VAL A 213 6.84 -0.03 5.09
N ILE A 214 6.28 1.16 5.22
CA ILE A 214 5.81 1.79 6.46
C ILE A 214 4.30 1.99 6.32
N CYS A 215 3.53 1.19 7.08
CA CYS A 215 2.07 1.20 7.02
C CYS A 215 1.42 1.07 8.42
N PRO A 216 1.65 2.03 9.33
CA PRO A 216 1.14 1.97 10.70
C PRO A 216 -0.40 1.90 10.74
N PRO A 217 -1.01 1.42 11.86
CA PRO A 217 -2.46 1.46 12.03
C PRO A 217 -3.04 2.88 11.81
N LEU A 218 -4.25 2.98 11.26
CA LEU A 218 -4.89 4.29 10.97
C LEU A 218 -5.23 5.12 12.22
N ILE A 219 -5.06 4.52 13.41
CA ILE A 219 -5.20 5.20 14.70
C ILE A 219 -3.89 5.82 15.19
N ALA A 220 -2.78 5.65 14.46
CA ALA A 220 -1.51 6.28 14.82
C ALA A 220 -1.66 7.81 14.87
N ASN A 221 -0.92 8.43 15.79
CA ASN A 221 -0.86 9.86 15.99
C ASN A 221 0.56 10.37 15.70
N SER A 222 0.79 11.67 15.78
CA SER A 222 2.09 12.26 15.48
C SER A 222 3.22 11.71 16.36
N GLU A 223 2.99 11.46 17.64
CA GLU A 223 4.00 10.88 18.54
C GLU A 223 4.43 9.48 18.09
N HIS A 224 3.47 8.62 17.72
CA HIS A 224 3.76 7.32 17.13
C HIS A 224 4.57 7.46 15.84
N ILE A 225 4.28 8.46 15.00
CA ILE A 225 5.05 8.70 13.78
C ILE A 225 6.51 9.07 14.10
N GLU A 226 6.75 9.95 15.07
CA GLU A 226 8.11 10.29 15.51
C GLU A 226 8.86 9.04 15.98
N THR A 227 8.23 8.21 16.81
CA THR A 227 8.82 6.95 17.27
C THR A 227 9.14 6.02 16.10
N ILE A 228 8.20 5.82 15.16
CA ILE A 228 8.41 4.95 14.00
C ILE A 228 9.60 5.43 13.16
N VAL A 229 9.65 6.73 12.84
CA VAL A 229 10.70 7.29 11.98
C VAL A 229 12.06 7.27 12.68
N GLY A 230 12.10 7.56 13.98
CA GLY A 230 13.32 7.49 14.79
C GLY A 230 13.91 6.07 14.82
N LEU A 231 13.10 5.09 15.24
CA LEU A 231 13.53 3.68 15.32
C LEU A 231 13.93 3.13 13.94
N LEU A 232 13.22 3.52 12.88
CA LEU A 232 13.56 3.14 11.52
C LEU A 232 14.91 3.72 11.08
N GLY A 233 15.18 4.97 11.41
CA GLY A 233 16.47 5.61 11.14
C GLY A 233 17.62 4.86 11.81
N GLU A 234 17.50 4.59 13.10
CA GLU A 234 18.51 3.81 13.84
C GLU A 234 18.71 2.41 13.28
N ALA A 235 17.64 1.75 12.83
CA ALA A 235 17.71 0.43 12.25
C ALA A 235 18.41 0.42 10.88
N ILE A 236 18.15 1.42 10.04
CA ILE A 236 18.80 1.59 8.74
C ILE A 236 20.28 1.91 8.92
N ASP A 237 20.63 2.85 9.82
CA ASP A 237 22.01 3.23 10.09
C ASP A 237 22.84 2.01 10.57
N ALA A 238 22.28 1.21 11.49
CA ALA A 238 22.93 0.00 12.00
C ALA A 238 23.12 -1.06 10.90
N ALA A 239 22.09 -1.32 10.10
CA ALA A 239 22.17 -2.30 9.01
C ALA A 239 23.21 -1.89 7.94
N LEU A 240 23.33 -0.60 7.64
CA LEU A 240 24.34 -0.08 6.71
C LEU A 240 25.76 -0.20 7.26
N ALA A 241 25.96 0.04 8.57
CA ALA A 241 27.25 -0.14 9.22
C ALA A 241 27.75 -1.60 9.11
N GLU A 242 26.87 -2.57 9.37
CA GLU A 242 27.19 -4.00 9.23
C GLU A 242 27.60 -4.39 7.80
N VAL A 243 26.95 -3.78 6.80
CA VAL A 243 27.28 -4.03 5.38
C VAL A 243 28.65 -3.44 5.02
N HIS A 244 29.00 -2.28 5.57
CA HIS A 244 30.30 -1.66 5.34
C HIS A 244 31.44 -2.41 6.04
N GLU A 245 31.24 -2.90 7.27
CA GLU A 245 32.24 -3.69 7.99
C GLU A 245 32.57 -5.01 7.28
N LYS A 246 31.59 -5.65 6.64
CA LYS A 246 31.80 -6.90 5.89
C LYS A 246 32.52 -6.69 4.55
N ALA A 247 32.54 -5.46 4.03
CA ALA A 247 33.19 -5.11 2.77
C ALA A 247 34.64 -4.64 2.94
N ALA A 248 35.05 -4.33 4.18
CA ALA A 248 36.42 -3.97 4.56
C ALA A 248 37.26 -5.22 4.91
#